data_AF-A0A1M6RLI0-F1
#
_entry.id   AF-A0A1M6RLI0-F1
#
_cell.length_a   1.000
_cell.length_b   1.000
_cell.length_c   1.000
_cell.angle_alpha   90.00
_cell.angle_beta   90.00
_cell.angle_gamma   90.00
#
_symmetry.space_group_name_H-M   'P 1'
#
loop_
_entity.id
_entity.type
_entity.pdbx_description
1 polymer ?
#
loop_
_entity_poly.entity_id
_entity_poly.type
_entity_poly.pdbx_seq_one_letter_code
_entity_poly.pdbx_strand_id
1 'polypeptide(L)'
;MYMVRNIFLVILCFCAVVLAQGADYEQDVFLSVKIDPVDMFDEWKARDNLLHALKEGDVAKADAALEFLSQAKVPESAIDSLELLQVNFILGRYDLAVPQFANLLKKAGKRVRYSFADDDLKTYLKKETRFAAHYNDRPGDRDHRQRVDKAESYLKSAMQADIKQEYKDLAQILIETLPFWMIYDKDYFTYSWDHSLKGYGISKDVDLANVIKVRASSYRYYRGVDVDTTRIERALEKMNEFCEKYPDSEYFNWIKKNVKDFDEYLKGYKKFRNYHEEKLYTGGLGFEVFGDALNWTFMLGVPIQYSRYIITPYYYRNKDLRGGFVSMGYDAYENKRFKFQPYFSLGTSIGPGVQADYRFWLESAPDSKFHIASYLSLKLRYMLGYTFDYRNDSRKDWVLYNFIFVGLGFHFW
;
A
#
# COMPACT_ATOMS: atom_id res chain seq x y z
N MET A 1 -31.92 25.87 -6.37
CA MET A 1 -31.09 25.10 -5.40
C MET A 1 -31.73 23.78 -4.92
N TYR A 2 -33.06 23.67 -4.77
CA TYR A 2 -33.70 22.43 -4.30
C TYR A 2 -33.57 21.21 -5.24
N MET A 3 -33.50 21.45 -6.55
CA MET A 3 -33.45 20.37 -7.55
C MET A 3 -32.09 19.63 -7.59
N VAL A 4 -30.97 20.33 -7.35
CA VAL A 4 -29.61 19.74 -7.31
C VAL A 4 -29.42 18.87 -6.06
N ARG A 5 -30.03 19.26 -4.94
CA ARG A 5 -30.00 18.51 -3.68
C ARG A 5 -30.77 17.19 -3.78
N ASN A 6 -31.89 17.17 -4.50
CA ASN A 6 -32.69 15.95 -4.69
C ASN A 6 -32.01 14.97 -5.64
N ILE A 7 -31.31 15.45 -6.67
CA ILE A 7 -30.52 14.59 -7.58
C ILE A 7 -29.37 13.93 -6.82
N PHE A 8 -28.67 14.67 -5.94
CA PHE A 8 -27.61 14.09 -5.09
C PHE A 8 -28.13 13.03 -4.13
N LEU A 9 -29.31 13.23 -3.53
CA LEU A 9 -29.94 12.26 -2.64
C LEU A 9 -30.37 10.98 -3.37
N VAL A 10 -30.90 11.11 -4.59
CA VAL A 10 -31.27 9.96 -5.43
C VAL A 10 -30.03 9.19 -5.87
N ILE A 11 -28.94 9.87 -6.25
CA ILE A 11 -27.66 9.22 -6.59
C ILE A 11 -27.09 8.51 -5.36
N LEU A 12 -27.13 9.11 -4.17
CA LEU A 12 -26.70 8.48 -2.92
C LEU A 12 -27.54 7.24 -2.56
N CYS A 13 -28.86 7.30 -2.72
CA CYS A 13 -29.75 6.16 -2.48
C CYS A 13 -29.52 5.05 -3.52
N PHE A 14 -29.30 5.41 -4.78
CA PHE A 14 -28.98 4.45 -5.85
C PHE A 14 -27.61 3.79 -5.62
N CYS A 15 -26.59 4.55 -5.19
CA CYS A 15 -25.31 3.99 -4.79
C CYS A 15 -25.44 3.07 -3.56
N ALA A 16 -26.27 3.40 -2.57
CA ALA A 16 -26.53 2.53 -1.42
C ALA A 16 -27.22 1.22 -1.82
N VAL A 17 -28.19 1.26 -2.75
CA VAL A 17 -28.90 0.07 -3.25
C VAL A 17 -27.98 -0.79 -4.14
N VAL A 18 -27.20 -0.17 -5.03
CA VAL A 18 -26.24 -0.87 -5.90
C VAL A 18 -25.08 -1.49 -5.11
N LEU A 19 -24.64 -0.85 -4.02
CA LEU A 19 -23.64 -1.42 -3.10
C LEU A 19 -24.22 -2.50 -2.18
N ALA A 20 -25.53 -2.50 -1.93
CA ALA A 20 -26.22 -3.53 -1.15
C ALA A 20 -26.52 -4.81 -1.95
N GLN A 21 -26.61 -4.73 -3.29
CA GLN A 21 -26.92 -5.87 -4.17
C GLN A 21 -25.72 -6.76 -4.55
N GLY A 22 -24.54 -6.53 -3.96
CA GLY A 22 -23.34 -7.35 -4.18
C GLY A 22 -23.06 -8.38 -3.09
N ALA A 23 -23.97 -8.59 -2.15
CA ALA A 23 -23.83 -9.56 -1.07
C ALA A 23 -24.74 -10.76 -1.32
N ASP A 24 -24.35 -11.63 -2.24
CA ASP A 24 -24.81 -13.02 -2.21
C ASP A 24 -24.30 -13.63 -0.90
N TYR A 25 -25.18 -13.62 0.11
CA TYR A 25 -25.04 -14.45 1.29
C TYR A 25 -25.46 -15.87 0.88
N GLU A 26 -24.50 -16.67 0.42
CA GLU A 26 -24.54 -18.10 0.74
C GLU A 26 -24.43 -18.20 2.26
N GLN A 27 -25.58 -18.12 2.92
CA GLN A 27 -25.73 -18.38 4.33
C GLN A 27 -25.97 -19.88 4.44
N ASP A 28 -24.88 -20.65 4.44
CA ASP A 28 -24.95 -22.03 4.92
C ASP A 28 -25.42 -21.97 6.38
N VAL A 29 -26.62 -22.51 6.62
CA VAL A 29 -27.22 -22.65 7.94
C VAL A 29 -26.40 -23.70 8.69
N PHE A 30 -25.44 -23.27 9.49
CA PHE A 30 -24.75 -24.16 10.42
C PHE A 30 -25.51 -24.21 11.75
N LEU A 31 -26.11 -25.37 11.99
CA LEU A 31 -26.75 -25.74 13.24
C LEU A 31 -25.75 -25.59 14.39
N SER A 32 -26.21 -25.03 15.51
CA SER A 32 -25.50 -25.10 16.79
C SER A 32 -25.22 -26.57 17.14
N VAL A 33 -24.02 -27.04 16.85
CA VAL A 33 -23.61 -28.41 17.17
C VAL A 33 -23.51 -28.48 18.70
N LYS A 34 -24.34 -29.32 19.33
CA LYS A 34 -24.10 -29.71 20.71
C LYS A 34 -22.80 -30.51 20.73
N ILE A 35 -21.74 -29.91 21.25
CA ILE A 35 -20.44 -30.54 21.39
C ILE A 35 -20.50 -31.49 22.59
N ASP A 36 -20.24 -32.77 22.35
CA ASP A 36 -20.03 -33.75 23.42
C ASP A 36 -18.60 -33.56 23.99
N PRO A 37 -18.42 -33.41 25.32
CA PRO A 37 -17.10 -33.34 25.94
C PRO A 37 -16.15 -34.49 25.56
N VAL A 38 -16.68 -35.67 25.23
CA VAL A 38 -15.88 -36.83 24.79
C VAL A 38 -15.29 -36.59 23.40
N ASP A 39 -16.09 -36.09 22.45
CA ASP A 39 -15.64 -35.76 21.09
C ASP A 39 -14.50 -34.71 21.15
N MET A 40 -14.60 -33.74 22.07
CA MET A 40 -13.56 -32.73 22.26
C MET A 40 -12.24 -33.33 22.78
N PHE A 41 -12.29 -34.28 23.72
CA PHE A 41 -11.09 -34.92 24.27
C PHE A 41 -10.32 -35.75 23.23
N ASP A 42 -11.02 -36.54 22.42
CA ASP A 42 -10.40 -37.36 21.38
C ASP A 42 -9.76 -36.51 20.28
N GLU A 43 -10.37 -35.38 19.91
CA GLU A 43 -9.78 -34.44 18.96
C GLU A 43 -8.53 -33.75 19.50
N TRP A 44 -8.50 -33.35 20.78
CA TRP A 44 -7.28 -32.83 21.41
C TRP A 44 -6.14 -33.85 21.43
N LYS A 45 -6.47 -35.12 21.74
CA LYS A 45 -5.50 -36.21 21.69
C LYS A 45 -4.98 -36.45 20.26
N ALA A 46 -5.82 -36.33 19.25
CA ALA A 46 -5.39 -36.45 17.86
C ALA A 46 -4.42 -35.32 17.46
N ARG A 47 -4.61 -34.09 17.95
CA ARG A 47 -3.65 -32.99 17.75
C ARG A 47 -2.30 -33.26 18.41
N ASP A 48 -2.29 -33.81 19.63
CA ASP A 48 -1.06 -34.20 20.32
C ASP A 48 -0.34 -35.36 19.60
N ASN A 49 -1.08 -36.37 19.14
CA ASN A 49 -0.53 -37.45 18.31
C ASN A 49 0.09 -36.92 17.02
N LEU A 50 -0.54 -35.93 16.37
CA LEU A 50 0.00 -35.28 15.19
C LEU A 50 1.32 -34.55 15.51
N LEU A 51 1.38 -33.81 16.62
CA LEU A 51 2.61 -33.15 17.07
C LEU A 51 3.75 -34.16 17.28
N HIS A 52 3.48 -35.26 17.99
CA HIS A 52 4.45 -36.32 18.22
C HIS A 52 4.92 -36.96 16.91
N ALA A 53 4.00 -37.29 16.01
CA ALA A 53 4.30 -37.84 14.70
C ALA A 53 5.21 -36.92 13.86
N LEU A 54 4.94 -35.60 13.87
CA LEU A 54 5.77 -34.63 13.14
C LEU A 54 7.19 -34.52 13.72
N LYS A 55 7.33 -34.52 15.04
CA LYS A 55 8.65 -34.49 15.71
C LYS A 55 9.46 -35.76 15.43
N GLU A 56 8.78 -36.91 15.31
CA GLU A 56 9.39 -38.21 15.01
C GLU A 56 9.63 -38.43 13.50
N GLY A 57 9.03 -37.60 12.63
CA GLY A 57 9.01 -37.83 11.18
C GLY A 57 8.18 -39.05 10.76
N ASP A 58 7.23 -39.48 11.61
CA ASP A 58 6.39 -40.66 11.38
C ASP A 58 5.19 -40.29 10.49
N VAL A 59 5.40 -40.45 9.19
CA VAL A 59 4.43 -40.12 8.14
C VAL A 59 3.09 -40.84 8.32
N ALA A 60 3.12 -42.12 8.72
CA ALA A 60 1.92 -42.94 8.84
C ALA A 60 1.05 -42.53 10.04
N LYS A 61 1.68 -42.21 11.18
CA LYS A 61 0.95 -41.67 12.34
C LYS A 61 0.39 -40.28 12.06
N ALA A 62 1.13 -39.45 11.34
CA ALA A 62 0.66 -38.12 10.96
C ALA A 62 -0.59 -38.22 10.08
N ASP A 63 -0.64 -39.17 9.13
CA ASP A 63 -1.83 -39.43 8.32
C ASP A 63 -3.04 -39.83 9.13
N ALA A 64 -2.88 -40.80 10.02
CA ALA A 64 -3.98 -41.27 10.86
C ALA A 64 -4.55 -40.12 11.72
N ALA A 65 -3.69 -39.26 12.25
CA ALA A 65 -4.11 -38.10 13.03
C ALA A 65 -4.80 -37.04 12.15
N LEU A 66 -4.29 -36.76 10.95
CA LEU A 66 -4.90 -35.81 10.01
C LEU A 66 -6.26 -36.28 9.49
N GLU A 67 -6.40 -37.58 9.18
CA GLU A 67 -7.67 -38.16 8.75
C GLU A 67 -8.74 -37.96 9.83
N PHE A 68 -8.40 -38.26 11.09
CA PHE A 68 -9.29 -38.01 12.22
C PHE A 68 -9.66 -36.52 12.36
N LEU A 69 -8.65 -35.63 12.35
CA LEU A 69 -8.86 -34.18 12.50
C LEU A 69 -9.60 -33.54 11.32
N SER A 70 -9.57 -34.14 10.14
CA SER A 70 -10.33 -33.67 8.97
C SER A 70 -11.84 -33.92 9.12
N GLN A 71 -12.22 -34.87 9.97
CA GLN A 71 -13.59 -35.23 10.31
C GLN A 71 -14.03 -34.63 11.66
N ALA A 72 -13.21 -33.74 12.23
CA ALA A 72 -13.46 -33.09 13.50
C ALA A 72 -14.85 -32.43 13.54
N LYS A 73 -15.62 -32.78 14.57
CA LYS A 73 -16.94 -32.21 14.85
C LYS A 73 -16.81 -30.90 15.59
N VAL A 74 -15.73 -30.71 16.35
CA VAL A 74 -15.48 -29.49 17.14
C VAL A 74 -14.66 -28.49 16.30
N PRO A 75 -15.23 -27.33 15.92
CA PRO A 75 -14.52 -26.30 15.16
C PRO A 75 -13.18 -25.86 15.77
N GLU A 76 -13.10 -25.87 17.10
CA GLU A 76 -11.96 -25.40 17.86
C GLU A 76 -10.73 -26.30 17.67
N SER A 77 -10.90 -27.62 17.62
CA SER A 77 -9.81 -28.61 17.51
C SER A 77 -9.53 -29.08 16.08
N ALA A 78 -10.38 -28.76 15.11
CA ALA A 78 -10.16 -29.09 13.71
C ALA A 78 -8.77 -28.63 13.20
N ILE A 79 -8.21 -29.34 12.21
CA ILE A 79 -7.01 -28.90 11.49
C ILE A 79 -7.40 -27.91 10.41
N ASP A 80 -6.74 -26.75 10.36
CA ASP A 80 -7.08 -25.72 9.38
C ASP A 80 -6.19 -25.73 8.12
N SER A 81 -6.58 -24.96 7.09
CA SER A 81 -5.88 -24.97 5.80
C SER A 81 -4.43 -24.47 5.82
N LEU A 82 -4.05 -23.65 6.81
CA LEU A 82 -2.66 -23.19 6.99
C LEU A 82 -1.88 -24.24 7.77
N GLU A 83 -2.47 -24.78 8.85
CA GLU A 83 -1.84 -25.86 9.62
C GLU A 83 -1.58 -27.07 8.73
N LEU A 84 -2.55 -27.48 7.90
CA LEU A 84 -2.38 -28.58 6.95
C LEU A 84 -1.30 -28.28 5.89
N LEU A 85 -1.18 -27.03 5.43
CA LEU A 85 -0.10 -26.62 4.52
C LEU A 85 1.27 -26.75 5.20
N GLN A 86 1.36 -26.31 6.45
CA GLN A 86 2.59 -26.39 7.25
C GLN A 86 3.00 -27.85 7.49
N VAL A 87 2.03 -28.71 7.84
CA VAL A 87 2.25 -30.15 8.01
C VAL A 87 2.77 -30.78 6.71
N ASN A 88 2.13 -30.50 5.58
CA ASN A 88 2.56 -31.06 4.29
C ASN A 88 3.97 -30.60 3.90
N PHE A 89 4.36 -29.36 4.22
CA PHE A 89 5.74 -28.91 4.02
C PHE A 89 6.74 -29.59 4.95
N ILE A 90 6.41 -29.75 6.23
CA ILE A 90 7.28 -30.44 7.21
C ILE A 90 7.51 -31.90 6.79
N LEU A 91 6.48 -32.58 6.31
CA LEU A 91 6.54 -33.97 5.84
C LEU A 91 7.11 -34.13 4.42
N GLY A 92 7.45 -33.04 3.72
CA GLY A 92 7.97 -33.09 2.35
C GLY A 92 6.97 -33.53 1.28
N ARG A 93 5.66 -33.42 1.55
CA ARG A 93 4.56 -33.78 0.64
C ARG A 93 4.23 -32.64 -0.31
N TYR A 94 5.16 -32.34 -1.19
CA TYR A 94 5.08 -31.17 -2.05
C TYR A 94 3.98 -31.25 -3.11
N ASP A 95 3.55 -32.45 -3.47
CA ASP A 95 2.41 -32.74 -4.34
C ASP A 95 1.08 -32.29 -3.74
N LEU A 96 0.98 -32.22 -2.40
CA LEU A 96 -0.15 -31.66 -1.67
C LEU A 96 0.09 -30.20 -1.28
N ALA A 97 1.31 -29.88 -0.80
CA ALA A 97 1.62 -28.56 -0.27
C ALA A 97 1.54 -27.45 -1.32
N VAL A 98 2.05 -27.68 -2.54
CA VAL A 98 2.07 -26.63 -3.58
C VAL A 98 0.64 -26.25 -4.04
N PRO A 99 -0.22 -27.21 -4.43
CA PRO A 99 -1.64 -26.95 -4.68
C PRO A 99 -2.33 -26.23 -3.53
N GLN A 100 -2.06 -26.65 -2.30
CA GLN A 100 -2.68 -26.07 -1.12
C GLN A 100 -2.25 -24.61 -0.88
N PHE A 101 -0.97 -24.30 -1.12
CA PHE A 101 -0.46 -22.92 -1.07
C PHE A 101 -1.16 -22.05 -2.12
N ALA A 102 -1.18 -22.51 -3.38
CA ALA A 102 -1.85 -21.79 -4.46
C ALA A 102 -3.34 -21.57 -4.17
N ASN A 103 -4.01 -22.57 -3.61
CA ASN A 103 -5.41 -22.47 -3.20
C ASN A 103 -5.63 -21.48 -2.04
N LEU A 104 -4.69 -21.38 -1.11
CA LEU A 104 -4.73 -20.37 -0.04
C LEU A 104 -4.66 -18.96 -0.65
N LEU A 105 -3.78 -18.72 -1.62
CA LEU A 105 -3.68 -17.43 -2.32
C LEU A 105 -4.87 -17.16 -3.25
N LYS A 106 -5.39 -18.18 -3.95
CA LYS A 106 -6.61 -18.08 -4.80
C LYS A 106 -7.84 -17.69 -3.98
N LYS A 107 -7.89 -18.06 -2.71
CA LYS A 107 -8.93 -17.69 -1.75
C LYS A 107 -8.59 -16.43 -0.94
N ALA A 108 -7.54 -15.70 -1.29
CA ALA A 108 -7.24 -14.39 -0.71
C ALA A 108 -8.48 -13.47 -0.78
N GLY A 109 -8.80 -12.82 0.33
CA GLY A 109 -10.00 -11.97 0.41
C GLY A 109 -11.28 -12.70 0.82
N LYS A 110 -11.33 -14.04 0.78
CA LYS A 110 -12.54 -14.83 1.07
C LYS A 110 -12.64 -15.24 2.54
N ARG A 111 -13.85 -15.60 2.97
CA ARG A 111 -14.12 -16.23 4.27
C ARG A 111 -13.54 -17.65 4.25
N VAL A 112 -12.88 -18.06 5.33
CA VAL A 112 -12.25 -19.39 5.50
C VAL A 112 -12.46 -19.84 6.94
N ARG A 113 -12.66 -21.11 7.26
CA ARG A 113 -12.76 -21.50 8.68
C ARG A 113 -11.37 -21.50 9.33
N TYR A 114 -11.24 -21.05 10.58
CA TYR A 114 -10.03 -21.19 11.38
C TYR A 114 -10.20 -22.30 12.42
N SER A 115 -9.09 -22.98 12.74
CA SER A 115 -8.97 -23.72 13.99
C SER A 115 -8.71 -22.72 15.10
N PHE A 116 -9.43 -22.78 16.22
CA PHE A 116 -9.17 -21.91 17.38
C PHE A 116 -8.26 -22.57 18.42
N ALA A 117 -7.73 -23.77 18.13
CA ALA A 117 -6.82 -24.48 19.03
C ALA A 117 -5.58 -23.63 19.33
N ASP A 118 -5.30 -23.41 20.61
CA ASP A 118 -4.09 -22.76 21.09
C ASP A 118 -3.27 -23.78 21.88
N ASP A 119 -2.43 -24.53 21.16
CA ASP A 119 -1.72 -25.70 21.68
C ASP A 119 -0.26 -25.81 21.22
N ASP A 120 0.40 -26.85 21.70
CA ASP A 120 1.79 -27.13 21.36
C ASP A 120 1.98 -27.49 19.87
N LEU A 121 0.96 -28.06 19.22
CA LEU A 121 0.96 -28.30 17.78
C LEU A 121 1.05 -26.98 17.02
N LYS A 122 0.17 -26.02 17.31
CA LYS A 122 0.21 -24.67 16.73
C LYS A 122 1.59 -24.03 16.94
N THR A 123 2.11 -24.09 18.17
CA THR A 123 3.41 -23.50 18.52
C THR A 123 4.56 -24.14 17.71
N TYR A 124 4.52 -25.46 17.54
CA TYR A 124 5.50 -26.20 16.75
C TYR A 124 5.42 -25.83 15.26
N LEU A 125 4.24 -25.90 14.63
CA LEU A 125 4.04 -25.57 13.21
C LEU A 125 4.52 -24.15 12.89
N LYS A 126 4.18 -23.19 13.77
CA LYS A 126 4.64 -21.79 13.69
C LYS A 126 6.17 -21.70 13.69
N LYS A 127 6.83 -22.38 14.64
CA LYS A 127 8.28 -22.31 14.82
C LYS A 127 9.05 -22.97 13.67
N GLU A 128 8.55 -24.08 13.13
CA GLU A 128 9.23 -24.83 12.08
C GLU A 128 9.08 -24.19 10.70
N THR A 129 7.90 -23.69 10.37
CA THR A 129 7.61 -23.20 9.02
C THR A 129 7.82 -21.71 8.82
N ARG A 130 7.53 -20.88 9.83
CA ARG A 130 7.76 -19.43 9.87
C ARG A 130 7.55 -18.69 8.54
N PHE A 131 6.48 -18.96 7.80
CA PHE A 131 6.18 -18.18 6.58
C PHE A 131 4.89 -17.35 6.69
N ALA A 132 4.06 -17.57 7.72
CA ALA A 132 2.88 -16.78 8.02
C ALA A 132 3.18 -15.66 9.02
N ALA A 133 2.55 -14.51 8.81
CA ALA A 133 2.70 -13.31 9.61
C ALA A 133 1.88 -13.33 10.88
N HIS A 134 2.45 -12.78 11.97
CA HIS A 134 1.83 -12.71 13.27
C HIS A 134 1.52 -11.26 13.67
N TYR A 135 0.53 -11.04 14.55
CA TYR A 135 0.10 -9.70 14.98
C TYR A 135 1.24 -8.85 15.55
N ASN A 136 2.12 -9.48 16.34
CA ASN A 136 3.25 -8.81 16.97
C ASN A 136 4.39 -8.46 15.98
N ASP A 137 4.30 -8.89 14.72
CA ASP A 137 5.28 -8.53 13.69
C ASP A 137 4.98 -7.09 13.26
N ARG A 138 5.76 -6.10 13.71
CA ARG A 138 5.54 -4.72 13.27
C ARG A 138 5.79 -4.63 11.76
N PRO A 139 5.14 -3.69 11.03
CA PRO A 139 5.36 -3.51 9.59
C PRO A 139 6.83 -3.26 9.18
N GLY A 140 7.68 -2.81 10.11
CA GLY A 140 9.11 -2.59 9.90
C GLY A 140 10.04 -3.68 10.46
N ASP A 141 9.51 -4.75 11.05
CA ASP A 141 10.33 -5.82 11.60
C ASP A 141 10.83 -6.74 10.48
N ARG A 142 12.12 -7.04 10.53
CA ARG A 142 12.95 -7.75 9.53
C ARG A 142 12.50 -9.20 9.24
N ASP A 143 11.35 -9.62 9.75
CA ASP A 143 10.78 -10.95 9.62
C ASP A 143 10.10 -11.18 8.26
N HIS A 144 9.80 -10.15 7.46
CA HIS A 144 9.29 -10.38 6.10
C HIS A 144 10.29 -11.13 5.22
N ARG A 145 11.59 -10.79 5.30
CA ARG A 145 12.62 -11.46 4.51
C ARG A 145 12.82 -12.90 4.95
N GLN A 146 12.93 -13.16 6.26
CA GLN A 146 13.09 -14.52 6.78
C GLN A 146 11.89 -15.42 6.44
N ARG A 147 10.66 -14.88 6.51
CA ARG A 147 9.43 -15.59 6.11
C ARG A 147 9.43 -15.93 4.62
N VAL A 148 9.79 -14.96 3.78
CA VAL A 148 9.93 -15.15 2.33
C VAL A 148 11.00 -16.21 2.05
N ASP A 149 12.18 -16.10 2.65
CA ASP A 149 13.30 -17.03 2.45
C ASP A 149 12.91 -18.47 2.86
N LYS A 150 12.16 -18.62 3.96
CA LYS A 150 11.73 -19.92 4.46
C LYS A 150 10.67 -20.57 3.57
N ALA A 151 9.63 -19.84 3.16
CA ALA A 151 8.67 -20.38 2.18
C ALA A 151 9.33 -20.65 0.82
N GLU A 152 10.23 -19.77 0.37
CA GLU A 152 11.03 -19.99 -0.84
C GLU A 152 11.88 -21.26 -0.74
N SER A 153 12.43 -21.58 0.44
CA SER A 153 13.18 -22.83 0.64
C SER A 153 12.31 -24.08 0.45
N TYR A 154 11.10 -24.12 1.01
CA TYR A 154 10.17 -25.24 0.81
C TYR A 154 9.74 -25.37 -0.65
N LEU A 155 9.48 -24.25 -1.33
CA LEU A 155 9.10 -24.26 -2.75
C LEU A 155 10.27 -24.70 -3.65
N LYS A 156 11.52 -24.33 -3.33
CA LYS A 156 12.71 -24.85 -4.02
C LYS A 156 12.86 -26.35 -3.84
N SER A 157 12.59 -26.87 -2.64
CA SER A 157 12.54 -28.32 -2.40
C SER A 157 11.43 -28.99 -3.22
N ALA A 158 10.25 -28.37 -3.35
CA ALA A 158 9.17 -28.86 -4.19
C ALA A 158 9.57 -28.99 -5.67
N MET A 159 10.34 -28.03 -6.20
CA MET A 159 10.83 -28.10 -7.58
C MET A 159 11.76 -29.28 -7.83
N GLN A 160 12.50 -29.72 -6.82
CA GLN A 160 13.43 -30.85 -6.89
C GLN A 160 12.77 -32.19 -6.57
N ALA A 161 11.58 -32.19 -5.97
CA ALA A 161 10.86 -33.38 -5.56
C ALA A 161 10.32 -34.18 -6.75
N ASP A 162 9.98 -35.44 -6.52
CA ASP A 162 9.31 -36.29 -7.52
C ASP A 162 7.80 -36.03 -7.53
N ILE A 163 7.42 -34.89 -8.10
CA ILE A 163 6.02 -34.43 -8.24
C ILE A 163 5.73 -34.03 -9.68
N LYS A 164 4.45 -33.88 -10.03
CA LYS A 164 4.01 -33.44 -11.36
C LYS A 164 4.72 -32.16 -11.81
N GLN A 165 5.13 -32.10 -13.08
CA GLN A 165 5.82 -30.92 -13.63
C GLN A 165 4.98 -29.65 -13.51
N GLU A 166 3.65 -29.74 -13.65
CA GLU A 166 2.73 -28.62 -13.43
C GLU A 166 2.93 -28.00 -12.04
N TYR A 167 3.08 -28.82 -11.00
CA TYR A 167 3.26 -28.33 -9.63
C TYR A 167 4.66 -27.74 -9.42
N LYS A 168 5.68 -28.23 -10.11
CA LYS A 168 7.02 -27.61 -10.11
C LYS A 168 6.99 -26.23 -10.75
N ASP A 169 6.30 -26.10 -11.88
CA ASP A 169 6.14 -24.82 -12.59
C ASP A 169 5.29 -23.84 -11.76
N LEU A 170 4.25 -24.35 -11.07
CA LEU A 170 3.46 -23.58 -10.11
C LEU A 170 4.29 -23.12 -8.90
N ALA A 171 5.16 -23.97 -8.36
CA ALA A 171 6.06 -23.61 -7.27
C ALA A 171 7.03 -22.49 -7.68
N GLN A 172 7.54 -22.51 -8.92
CA GLN A 172 8.37 -21.43 -9.46
C GLN A 172 7.60 -20.09 -9.51
N ILE A 173 6.34 -20.10 -9.94
CA ILE A 173 5.48 -18.89 -9.91
C ILE A 173 5.29 -18.41 -8.47
N LEU A 174 5.04 -19.31 -7.52
CA LEU A 174 4.89 -18.96 -6.11
C LEU A 174 6.16 -18.34 -5.54
N ILE A 175 7.35 -18.83 -5.92
CA ILE A 175 8.64 -18.23 -5.53
C ILE A 175 8.74 -16.80 -6.03
N GLU A 176 8.53 -16.54 -7.32
CA GLU A 176 8.68 -15.19 -7.87
C GLU A 176 7.64 -14.24 -7.26
N THR A 177 6.43 -14.72 -7.00
CA THR A 177 5.34 -13.90 -6.47
C THR A 177 5.33 -13.75 -4.95
N LEU A 178 6.06 -14.58 -4.20
CA LEU A 178 6.03 -14.66 -2.74
C LEU A 178 6.16 -13.29 -2.04
N PRO A 179 7.09 -12.38 -2.44
CA PRO A 179 7.24 -11.09 -1.77
C PRO A 179 6.03 -10.15 -1.92
N PHE A 180 5.11 -10.43 -2.84
CA PHE A 180 3.93 -9.61 -3.10
C PHE A 180 2.68 -10.09 -2.32
N TRP A 181 2.80 -11.21 -1.61
CA TRP A 181 1.75 -11.78 -0.78
C TRP A 181 2.13 -11.70 0.70
N MET A 182 1.18 -11.34 1.55
CA MET A 182 1.23 -11.77 2.95
C MET A 182 0.40 -13.01 3.11
N ILE A 183 0.88 -13.97 3.89
CA ILE A 183 0.04 -14.98 4.55
C ILE A 183 -0.03 -14.59 6.02
N TYR A 184 -1.21 -14.64 6.62
CA TYR A 184 -1.43 -14.31 8.02
C TYR A 184 -1.78 -15.57 8.81
N ASP A 185 -1.19 -15.68 10.00
CA ASP A 185 -1.62 -16.59 11.04
C ASP A 185 -2.97 -16.14 11.62
N LYS A 186 -3.73 -17.06 12.22
CA LYS A 186 -5.00 -16.77 12.89
C LYS A 186 -4.85 -15.73 14.01
N ASP A 187 -3.71 -15.73 14.70
CA ASP A 187 -3.40 -14.78 15.78
C ASP A 187 -3.28 -13.32 15.30
N TYR A 188 -2.98 -13.12 14.00
CA TYR A 188 -2.96 -11.79 13.40
C TYR A 188 -4.32 -11.09 13.51
N PHE A 189 -5.41 -11.85 13.35
CA PHE A 189 -6.75 -11.29 13.27
C PHE A 189 -7.46 -11.21 14.62
N THR A 190 -7.28 -12.20 15.50
CA THR A 190 -7.86 -12.20 16.86
C THR A 190 -7.42 -11.02 17.72
N TYR A 191 -6.32 -10.33 17.37
CA TYR A 191 -5.90 -9.10 18.04
C TYR A 191 -6.32 -7.82 17.30
N SER A 192 -6.43 -7.84 15.96
CA SER A 192 -7.05 -6.75 15.16
C SER A 192 -8.55 -6.54 15.46
N TRP A 193 -9.13 -7.48 16.20
CA TRP A 193 -10.48 -7.51 16.76
C TRP A 193 -10.91 -6.21 17.44
N ASP A 194 -10.02 -5.54 18.16
CA ASP A 194 -10.40 -4.41 19.02
C ASP A 194 -10.60 -3.09 18.26
N HIS A 195 -10.17 -3.01 16.99
CA HIS A 195 -10.25 -1.78 16.19
C HIS A 195 -11.06 -1.88 14.89
N SER A 196 -11.25 -3.08 14.33
CA SER A 196 -11.81 -3.23 12.97
C SER A 196 -13.29 -3.66 12.90
N LEU A 197 -13.84 -4.35 13.91
CA LEU A 197 -15.20 -4.92 13.83
C LEU A 197 -16.34 -3.89 14.00
N LYS A 198 -16.10 -2.77 14.69
CA LYS A 198 -17.06 -1.64 14.71
C LYS A 198 -17.31 -1.06 13.31
N GLY A 199 -16.32 -1.12 12.42
CA GLY A 199 -16.46 -0.64 11.03
C GLY A 199 -17.22 -1.59 10.11
N TYR A 200 -17.41 -2.86 10.50
CA TYR A 200 -18.06 -3.88 9.65
C TYR A 200 -19.39 -4.41 10.21
N GLY A 201 -19.91 -3.85 11.30
CA GLY A 201 -21.27 -4.13 11.80
C GLY A 201 -21.46 -5.52 12.44
N ILE A 202 -20.38 -6.16 12.90
CA ILE A 202 -20.41 -7.49 13.51
C ILE A 202 -20.52 -7.32 15.03
N SER A 203 -21.61 -7.82 15.64
CA SER A 203 -21.84 -7.71 17.09
C SER A 203 -20.93 -8.65 17.89
N LYS A 204 -20.77 -8.37 19.19
CA LYS A 204 -20.05 -9.26 20.13
C LYS A 204 -20.67 -10.65 20.28
N ASP A 205 -21.92 -10.83 19.84
CA ASP A 205 -22.69 -12.06 19.96
C ASP A 205 -22.61 -12.93 18.70
N VAL A 206 -21.87 -12.50 17.67
CA VAL A 206 -21.60 -13.34 16.51
C VAL A 206 -20.57 -14.38 16.94
N ASP A 207 -21.05 -15.63 17.01
CA ASP A 207 -20.27 -16.84 17.21
C ASP A 207 -18.92 -16.72 16.46
N LEU A 208 -17.84 -16.72 17.24
CA LEU A 208 -16.45 -16.56 16.81
C LEU A 208 -16.09 -17.53 15.67
N ALA A 209 -16.77 -18.68 15.61
CA ALA A 209 -16.67 -19.64 14.53
C ALA A 209 -17.06 -19.07 13.15
N ASN A 210 -17.81 -17.96 13.10
CA ASN A 210 -18.49 -17.43 11.92
C ASN A 210 -17.91 -16.12 11.37
N VAL A 211 -16.90 -15.53 12.00
CA VAL A 211 -16.28 -14.27 11.55
C VAL A 211 -14.85 -14.49 11.09
N ILE A 212 -14.68 -14.70 9.78
CA ILE A 212 -13.36 -14.87 9.17
C ILE A 212 -13.16 -13.97 7.94
N LYS A 213 -12.07 -13.18 7.94
CA LYS A 213 -11.53 -12.48 6.77
C LYS A 213 -10.03 -12.78 6.58
N VAL A 214 -9.67 -13.14 5.33
CA VAL A 214 -8.36 -13.00 4.63
C VAL A 214 -7.12 -13.67 5.25
N ARG A 215 -6.88 -14.95 4.97
CA ARG A 215 -5.58 -15.63 5.24
C ARG A 215 -4.40 -15.10 4.43
N ALA A 216 -4.66 -14.41 3.33
CA ALA A 216 -3.61 -13.79 2.52
C ALA A 216 -4.08 -12.48 1.90
N SER A 217 -3.29 -11.42 2.03
CA SER A 217 -3.53 -10.15 1.34
C SER A 217 -2.52 -9.95 0.24
N SER A 218 -2.96 -9.46 -0.92
CA SER A 218 -2.04 -8.88 -1.89
C SER A 218 -1.57 -7.52 -1.37
N TYR A 219 -0.25 -7.35 -1.27
CA TYR A 219 0.33 -6.09 -0.83
C TYR A 219 0.27 -5.05 -1.95
N ARG A 220 -0.83 -4.30 -2.02
CA ARG A 220 -0.89 -3.04 -2.80
C ARG A 220 -0.20 -1.87 -2.08
N TYR A 221 0.71 -2.14 -1.14
CA TYR A 221 1.38 -1.14 -0.29
C TYR A 221 2.90 -1.23 -0.37
N TYR A 222 3.46 -0.99 -1.55
CA TYR A 222 4.87 -0.57 -1.67
C TYR A 222 4.94 0.66 -2.57
N ARG A 223 4.26 1.74 -2.16
CA ARG A 223 4.43 3.08 -2.76
C ARG A 223 5.68 3.82 -2.24
N GLY A 224 6.56 3.16 -1.47
CA GLY A 224 7.70 3.80 -0.80
C GLY A 224 8.97 2.96 -0.65
N VAL A 225 9.05 1.78 -1.27
CA VAL A 225 10.27 0.94 -1.31
C VAL A 225 10.59 0.67 -2.78
N ASP A 226 11.87 0.58 -3.16
CA ASP A 226 12.28 0.16 -4.50
C ASP A 226 11.62 -1.19 -4.83
N VAL A 227 10.63 -1.14 -5.72
CA VAL A 227 9.95 -2.34 -6.21
C VAL A 227 10.93 -3.08 -7.11
N ASP A 228 11.16 -4.37 -6.83
CA ASP A 228 11.93 -5.25 -7.71
C ASP A 228 11.11 -5.56 -8.97
N THR A 229 11.18 -4.65 -9.95
CA THR A 229 10.48 -4.79 -11.23
C THR A 229 10.97 -6.00 -12.02
N THR A 230 12.23 -6.38 -11.85
CA THR A 230 12.82 -7.56 -12.51
C THR A 230 12.14 -8.85 -12.02
N ARG A 231 11.87 -8.95 -10.71
CA ARG A 231 11.12 -10.10 -10.16
C ARG A 231 9.68 -10.15 -10.67
N ILE A 232 9.04 -8.99 -10.84
CA ILE A 232 7.69 -8.92 -11.45
C ILE A 232 7.72 -9.38 -12.91
N GLU A 233 8.69 -8.91 -13.69
CA GLU A 233 8.84 -9.29 -15.10
C GLU A 233 9.09 -10.80 -15.25
N ARG A 234 9.94 -11.40 -14.40
CA ARG A 234 10.11 -12.87 -14.33
C ARG A 234 8.83 -13.60 -13.91
N ALA A 235 8.10 -13.07 -12.93
CA ALA A 235 6.83 -13.66 -12.51
C ALA A 235 5.81 -13.67 -13.66
N LEU A 236 5.72 -12.58 -14.42
CA LEU A 236 4.85 -12.46 -15.60
C LEU A 236 5.23 -13.47 -16.69
N GLU A 237 6.52 -13.60 -17.00
CA GLU A 237 7.03 -14.59 -17.95
C GLU A 237 6.61 -16.01 -17.54
N LYS A 238 6.89 -16.42 -16.29
CA LYS A 238 6.56 -17.76 -15.79
C LYS A 238 5.05 -18.02 -15.75
N MET A 239 4.25 -17.02 -15.41
CA MET A 239 2.78 -17.15 -15.40
C MET A 239 2.21 -17.30 -16.82
N ASN A 240 2.75 -16.58 -17.81
CA ASN A 240 2.35 -16.74 -19.21
C ASN A 240 2.75 -18.11 -19.75
N GLU A 241 4.00 -18.55 -19.53
CA GLU A 241 4.47 -19.89 -19.89
C GLU A 241 3.58 -20.98 -19.29
N PHE A 242 3.18 -20.84 -18.03
CA PHE A 242 2.28 -21.78 -17.37
C PHE A 242 0.91 -21.82 -18.05
N CYS A 243 0.33 -20.66 -18.38
CA CYS A 243 -0.96 -20.60 -19.07
C CYS A 243 -0.91 -21.24 -20.46
N GLU A 244 0.20 -21.09 -21.18
CA GLU A 244 0.38 -21.72 -22.50
C GLU A 244 0.56 -23.24 -22.39
N LYS A 245 1.35 -23.69 -21.41
CA LYS A 245 1.68 -25.11 -21.22
C LYS A 245 0.55 -25.92 -20.58
N TYR A 246 -0.26 -25.29 -19.73
CA TYR A 246 -1.34 -25.95 -18.97
C TYR A 246 -2.68 -25.21 -19.12
N PRO A 247 -3.26 -25.16 -20.33
CA PRO A 247 -4.52 -24.47 -20.57
C PRO A 247 -5.70 -25.07 -19.78
N ASP A 248 -5.65 -26.36 -19.47
CA ASP A 248 -6.69 -27.09 -18.73
C ASP A 248 -6.45 -27.14 -17.21
N SER A 249 -5.41 -26.45 -16.72
CA SER A 249 -5.11 -26.41 -15.28
C SER A 249 -6.23 -25.75 -14.47
N GLU A 250 -6.53 -26.29 -13.28
CA GLU A 250 -7.47 -25.66 -12.34
C GLU A 250 -7.00 -24.27 -11.83
N TYR A 251 -5.71 -23.97 -12.02
CA TYR A 251 -5.07 -22.70 -11.65
C TYR A 251 -5.06 -21.68 -12.79
N PHE A 252 -5.38 -22.09 -14.03
CA PHE A 252 -5.28 -21.25 -15.23
C PHE A 252 -5.97 -19.88 -15.05
N ASN A 253 -7.24 -19.88 -14.65
CA ASN A 253 -8.01 -18.64 -14.50
C ASN A 253 -7.46 -17.73 -13.39
N TRP A 254 -6.93 -18.33 -12.31
CA TRP A 254 -6.33 -17.57 -11.23
C TRP A 254 -4.99 -16.96 -11.67
N ILE A 255 -4.13 -17.71 -12.34
CA ILE A 255 -2.86 -17.23 -12.87
C ILE A 255 -3.09 -16.13 -13.91
N LYS A 256 -4.01 -16.34 -14.86
CA LYS A 256 -4.37 -15.34 -15.87
C LYS A 256 -4.86 -14.01 -15.26
N LYS A 257 -5.62 -14.09 -14.16
CA LYS A 257 -6.01 -12.90 -13.40
C LYS A 257 -4.77 -12.19 -12.80
N ASN A 258 -3.87 -12.95 -12.19
CA ASN A 258 -2.64 -12.38 -11.62
C ASN A 258 -1.74 -11.76 -12.68
N VAL A 259 -1.61 -12.35 -13.88
CA VAL A 259 -0.89 -11.75 -15.01
C VAL A 259 -1.39 -10.32 -15.26
N LYS A 260 -2.71 -10.14 -15.35
CA LYS A 260 -3.31 -8.81 -15.54
C LYS A 260 -3.00 -7.87 -14.37
N ASP A 261 -3.16 -8.33 -13.13
CA ASP A 261 -2.93 -7.52 -11.94
C ASP A 261 -1.45 -7.06 -11.83
N PHE A 262 -0.49 -7.94 -12.12
CA PHE A 262 0.94 -7.63 -12.10
C PHE A 262 1.36 -6.72 -13.28
N ASP A 263 0.80 -6.90 -14.47
CA ASP A 263 1.07 -6.03 -15.64
C ASP A 263 0.53 -4.61 -15.42
N GLU A 264 -0.71 -4.47 -14.92
CA GLU A 264 -1.28 -3.18 -14.55
C GLU A 264 -0.45 -2.48 -13.47
N TYR A 265 0.00 -3.24 -12.47
CA TYR A 265 0.86 -2.73 -11.41
C TYR A 265 2.20 -2.22 -11.97
N LEU A 266 2.88 -3.00 -12.81
CA LEU A 266 4.16 -2.62 -13.41
C LEU A 266 4.03 -1.35 -14.28
N LYS A 267 2.97 -1.24 -15.07
CA LYS A 267 2.65 -0.03 -15.86
C LYS A 267 2.40 1.18 -14.96
N GLY A 268 1.62 1.00 -13.90
CA GLY A 268 1.36 2.03 -12.91
C GLY A 268 2.63 2.51 -12.21
N TYR A 269 3.50 1.58 -11.83
CA TYR A 269 4.78 1.87 -11.18
C TYR A 269 5.73 2.61 -12.13
N LYS A 270 5.88 2.18 -13.40
CA LYS A 270 6.69 2.88 -14.41
C LYS A 270 6.17 4.31 -14.63
N LYS A 271 4.85 4.51 -14.71
CA LYS A 271 4.24 5.86 -14.79
C LYS A 271 4.51 6.71 -13.56
N PHE A 272 4.42 6.13 -12.37
CA PHE A 272 4.72 6.80 -11.09
C PHE A 272 6.20 7.19 -11.00
N ARG A 273 7.13 6.28 -11.34
CA ARG A 273 8.56 6.56 -11.39
C ARG A 273 8.87 7.65 -12.39
N ASN A 274 8.35 7.59 -13.62
CA ASN A 274 8.51 8.66 -14.60
C ASN A 274 7.96 9.98 -14.08
N TYR A 275 6.79 9.98 -13.43
CA TYR A 275 6.22 11.19 -12.83
C TYR A 275 7.18 11.81 -11.78
N HIS A 276 7.72 11.01 -10.86
CA HIS A 276 8.67 11.49 -9.85
C HIS A 276 10.06 11.81 -10.43
N GLU A 277 10.49 11.09 -11.46
CA GLU A 277 11.78 11.31 -12.12
C GLU A 277 11.76 12.53 -13.04
N GLU A 278 10.60 12.91 -13.61
CA GLU A 278 10.46 14.03 -14.54
C GLU A 278 9.83 15.29 -13.91
N LYS A 279 8.89 15.15 -12.94
CA LYS A 279 8.09 16.25 -12.36
C LYS A 279 8.05 16.15 -10.85
N LEU A 280 8.84 16.98 -10.18
CA LEU A 280 9.17 16.78 -8.77
C LEU A 280 8.21 17.42 -7.75
N TYR A 281 7.34 18.37 -8.12
CA TYR A 281 6.71 19.22 -7.09
C TYR A 281 5.20 19.38 -7.27
N THR A 282 4.46 18.98 -6.25
CA THR A 282 3.01 19.24 -6.16
C THR A 282 2.60 19.78 -4.81
N GLY A 283 3.54 20.26 -4.00
CA GLY A 283 3.27 20.76 -2.67
C GLY A 283 4.53 21.36 -2.06
N GLY A 284 4.40 22.18 -1.03
CA GLY A 284 5.53 22.59 -0.21
C GLY A 284 5.45 24.01 0.34
N LEU A 285 6.38 24.31 1.24
CA LEU A 285 6.59 25.60 1.88
C LEU A 285 8.03 26.05 1.63
N GLY A 286 8.23 27.30 1.29
CA GLY A 286 9.56 27.83 1.05
C GLY A 286 9.78 29.21 1.64
N PHE A 287 10.97 29.71 1.36
CA PHE A 287 11.43 31.05 1.66
C PHE A 287 12.17 31.62 0.47
N GLU A 288 11.89 32.86 0.10
CA GLU A 288 12.50 33.55 -1.03
C GLU A 288 13.01 34.91 -0.61
N VAL A 289 14.18 35.27 -1.11
CA VAL A 289 14.82 36.57 -0.91
C VAL A 289 15.19 37.14 -2.27
N PHE A 290 14.80 38.38 -2.52
CA PHE A 290 15.05 39.07 -3.78
C PHE A 290 15.70 40.44 -3.56
N GLY A 291 16.59 40.80 -4.47
CA GLY A 291 17.08 42.16 -4.67
C GLY A 291 16.73 42.66 -6.07
N ASP A 292 16.24 43.88 -6.16
CA ASP A 292 16.13 44.62 -7.42
C ASP A 292 17.36 45.53 -7.56
N ALA A 293 18.19 45.23 -8.56
CA ALA A 293 19.40 46.00 -8.85
C ALA A 293 19.11 47.41 -9.40
N LEU A 294 17.94 47.63 -10.01
CA LEU A 294 17.54 48.91 -10.60
C LEU A 294 16.94 49.86 -9.54
N ASN A 295 16.12 49.32 -8.65
CA ASN A 295 15.34 50.13 -7.69
C ASN A 295 15.81 49.99 -6.24
N TRP A 296 16.95 49.32 -5.99
CA TRP A 296 17.49 49.02 -4.65
C TRP A 296 16.42 48.48 -3.69
N THR A 297 15.53 47.64 -4.22
CA THR A 297 14.38 47.11 -3.50
C THR A 297 14.66 45.71 -3.01
N PHE A 298 14.44 45.50 -1.72
CA PHE A 298 14.56 44.20 -1.09
C PHE A 298 13.19 43.58 -0.89
N MET A 299 13.04 42.28 -1.14
CA MET A 299 11.78 41.56 -0.98
C MET A 299 12.00 40.17 -0.37
N LEU A 300 11.14 39.84 0.59
CA LEU A 300 11.07 38.54 1.27
C LEU A 300 9.73 37.88 0.99
N GLY A 301 9.72 36.59 0.71
CA GLY A 301 8.50 35.83 0.46
C GLY A 301 8.49 34.45 1.12
N VAL A 302 7.28 33.95 1.37
CA VAL A 302 7.05 32.60 1.92
C VAL A 302 6.13 31.83 0.96
N PRO A 303 6.65 31.20 -0.11
CA PRO A 303 5.81 30.50 -1.07
C PRO A 303 5.15 29.27 -0.45
N ILE A 304 3.84 29.15 -0.67
CA ILE A 304 3.02 28.01 -0.30
C ILE A 304 2.51 27.40 -1.61
N GLN A 305 2.97 26.20 -1.94
CA GLN A 305 2.55 25.48 -3.14
C GLN A 305 1.61 24.34 -2.76
N TYR A 306 0.50 24.24 -3.48
CA TYR A 306 -0.37 23.07 -3.48
C TYR A 306 -0.75 22.72 -4.91
N SER A 307 -0.41 21.51 -5.34
CA SER A 307 -0.42 21.08 -6.72
C SER A 307 0.36 22.07 -7.60
N ARG A 308 -0.29 22.64 -8.62
CA ARG A 308 0.24 23.66 -9.52
C ARG A 308 -0.01 25.09 -9.02
N TYR A 309 -0.77 25.28 -7.95
CA TYR A 309 -1.11 26.61 -7.46
C TYR A 309 -0.11 27.05 -6.41
N ILE A 310 0.31 28.31 -6.48
CA ILE A 310 1.32 28.89 -5.61
C ILE A 310 0.78 30.19 -5.06
N ILE A 311 0.75 30.31 -3.75
CA ILE A 311 0.39 31.54 -3.06
C ILE A 311 1.61 31.98 -2.28
N THR A 312 2.06 33.21 -2.49
CA THR A 312 3.22 33.73 -1.79
C THR A 312 2.95 35.09 -1.18
N PRO A 313 2.76 35.19 0.15
CA PRO A 313 2.89 36.46 0.84
C PRO A 313 4.32 36.99 0.70
N TYR A 314 4.44 38.26 0.31
CA TYR A 314 5.67 39.03 0.22
C TYR A 314 5.63 40.25 1.12
N TYR A 315 6.80 40.61 1.62
CA TYR A 315 7.11 41.92 2.17
C TYR A 315 8.24 42.54 1.36
N TYR A 316 8.10 43.80 0.96
CA TYR A 316 9.17 44.52 0.26
C TYR A 316 9.45 45.87 0.92
N ARG A 317 10.69 46.33 0.79
CA ARG A 317 11.17 47.59 1.35
C ARG A 317 12.28 48.20 0.50
N ASN A 318 12.14 49.47 0.15
CA ASN A 318 13.23 50.36 -0.25
C ASN A 318 13.03 51.75 0.42
N LYS A 319 13.71 52.79 -0.08
CA LYS A 319 13.59 54.17 0.44
C LYS A 319 12.20 54.79 0.23
N ASP A 320 11.53 54.43 -0.86
CA ASP A 320 10.32 55.11 -1.37
C ASP A 320 9.05 54.23 -1.28
N LEU A 321 9.24 52.92 -1.10
CA LEU A 321 8.24 51.87 -1.24
C LEU A 321 8.39 50.90 -0.06
N ARG A 322 7.29 50.69 0.68
CA ARG A 322 7.21 49.69 1.74
C ARG A 322 5.82 49.06 1.74
N GLY A 323 5.74 47.75 1.90
CA GLY A 323 4.43 47.12 1.95
C GLY A 323 4.47 45.60 1.89
N GLY A 324 3.28 45.03 2.11
CA GLY A 324 3.02 43.61 1.94
C GLY A 324 2.02 43.37 0.82
N PHE A 325 2.26 42.35 0.03
CA PHE A 325 1.33 41.87 -0.99
C PHE A 325 1.33 40.34 -1.03
N VAL A 326 0.30 39.77 -1.63
CA VAL A 326 0.22 38.33 -1.89
C VAL A 326 0.28 38.13 -3.38
N SER A 327 1.19 37.28 -3.86
CA SER A 327 1.10 36.76 -5.22
C SER A 327 0.29 35.46 -5.24
N MET A 328 -0.55 35.32 -6.25
CA MET A 328 -1.25 34.08 -6.57
C MET A 328 -0.84 33.68 -7.98
N GLY A 329 -0.19 32.52 -8.11
CA GLY A 329 0.36 32.05 -9.37
C GLY A 329 0.05 30.60 -9.67
N TYR A 330 0.36 30.23 -10.90
CA TYR A 330 0.20 28.89 -11.43
C TYR A 330 1.53 28.42 -12.03
N ASP A 331 1.96 27.22 -11.66
CA ASP A 331 3.13 26.56 -12.23
C ASP A 331 2.80 26.09 -13.65
N ALA A 332 3.12 26.94 -14.62
CA ALA A 332 2.83 26.68 -16.03
C ALA A 332 3.81 25.68 -16.65
N TYR A 333 5.03 25.58 -16.10
CA TYR A 333 6.03 24.64 -16.55
C TYR A 333 7.00 24.30 -15.41
N GLU A 334 7.32 23.00 -15.30
CA GLU A 334 8.27 22.52 -14.31
C GLU A 334 9.00 21.26 -14.77
N ASN A 335 10.30 21.22 -14.49
CA ASN A 335 11.14 20.02 -14.47
C ASN A 335 12.09 20.07 -13.25
N LYS A 336 13.06 19.14 -13.18
CA LYS A 336 14.02 19.08 -12.06
C LYS A 336 14.82 20.37 -11.85
N ARG A 337 15.18 21.10 -12.90
CA ARG A 337 16.05 22.28 -12.84
C ARG A 337 15.33 23.59 -13.05
N PHE A 338 14.21 23.60 -13.77
CA PHE A 338 13.55 24.82 -14.19
C PHE A 338 12.08 24.81 -13.79
N LYS A 339 11.60 25.97 -13.34
CA LYS A 339 10.18 26.21 -13.06
C LYS A 339 9.78 27.59 -13.57
N PHE A 340 8.57 27.72 -14.08
CA PHE A 340 8.02 28.96 -14.60
C PHE A 340 6.60 29.20 -14.08
N GLN A 341 6.39 30.38 -13.50
CA GLN A 341 5.20 30.73 -12.76
C GLN A 341 4.70 32.12 -13.18
N PRO A 342 3.69 32.23 -14.07
CA PRO A 342 2.85 33.42 -14.12
C PRO A 342 2.10 33.62 -12.80
N TYR A 343 1.94 34.87 -12.39
CA TYR A 343 1.20 35.21 -11.17
C TYR A 343 0.50 36.57 -11.29
N PHE A 344 -0.39 36.82 -10.34
CA PHE A 344 -1.02 38.11 -10.11
C PHE A 344 -0.82 38.51 -8.64
N SER A 345 -0.51 39.78 -8.38
CA SER A 345 -0.32 40.33 -7.03
C SER A 345 -1.54 41.11 -6.54
N LEU A 346 -1.79 41.05 -5.23
CA LEU A 346 -2.85 41.79 -4.53
C LEU A 346 -2.31 42.35 -3.20
N GLY A 347 -2.68 43.58 -2.84
CA GLY A 347 -2.25 44.23 -1.59
C GLY A 347 -1.72 45.64 -1.83
N THR A 348 -0.54 45.97 -1.29
CA THR A 348 0.10 47.27 -1.58
C THR A 348 0.69 47.37 -2.97
N SER A 349 0.72 46.25 -3.70
CA SER A 349 1.01 46.20 -5.13
C SER A 349 0.01 45.29 -5.83
N ILE A 350 -0.50 45.74 -6.99
CA ILE A 350 -1.50 45.03 -7.78
C ILE A 350 -1.04 44.98 -9.23
N GLY A 351 -0.93 43.77 -9.77
CA GLY A 351 -0.65 43.58 -11.19
C GLY A 351 -0.12 42.19 -11.53
N PRO A 352 0.02 41.88 -12.82
CA PRO A 352 0.58 40.63 -13.27
C PRO A 352 2.10 40.58 -13.11
N GLY A 353 2.63 39.37 -13.08
CA GLY A 353 4.05 39.13 -13.12
C GLY A 353 4.38 37.71 -13.54
N VAL A 354 5.68 37.45 -13.65
CA VAL A 354 6.21 36.13 -13.99
C VAL A 354 7.47 35.86 -13.19
N GLN A 355 7.66 34.61 -12.80
CA GLN A 355 8.83 34.15 -12.09
C GLN A 355 9.39 32.90 -12.76
N ALA A 356 10.70 32.86 -12.91
CA ALA A 356 11.45 31.70 -13.37
C ALA A 356 12.44 31.28 -12.27
N ASP A 357 12.50 29.99 -11.99
CA ASP A 357 13.42 29.40 -11.03
C ASP A 357 14.41 28.50 -11.74
N TYR A 358 15.70 28.61 -11.39
CA TYR A 358 16.74 27.65 -11.71
C TYR A 358 17.22 26.97 -10.43
N ARG A 359 16.98 25.68 -10.30
CA ARG A 359 17.33 24.85 -9.14
C ARG A 359 18.73 24.30 -9.33
N PHE A 360 19.69 24.95 -8.70
CA PHE A 360 21.10 24.55 -8.80
C PHE A 360 21.46 23.43 -7.83
N TRP A 361 20.68 23.24 -6.77
CA TRP A 361 20.84 22.14 -5.83
C TRP A 361 19.48 21.57 -5.45
N LEU A 362 19.36 20.25 -5.53
CA LEU A 362 18.18 19.48 -5.14
C LEU A 362 18.64 18.30 -4.30
N GLU A 363 17.91 18.02 -3.24
CA GLU A 363 18.05 16.79 -2.50
C GLU A 363 17.62 15.60 -3.38
N SER A 364 18.46 14.57 -3.43
CA SER A 364 18.36 13.49 -4.44
C SER A 364 17.18 12.55 -4.22
N ALA A 365 16.63 12.49 -3.02
CA ALA A 365 15.44 11.71 -2.68
C ALA A 365 14.76 12.29 -1.45
N PRO A 366 13.41 12.25 -1.36
CA PRO A 366 12.73 12.55 -0.11
C PRO A 366 13.17 11.57 0.98
N ASP A 367 13.39 12.07 2.20
CA ASP A 367 13.74 11.24 3.35
C ASP A 367 12.71 10.11 3.51
N SER A 368 13.17 8.86 3.60
CA SER A 368 12.28 7.69 3.66
C SER A 368 11.33 7.65 4.87
N LYS A 369 11.63 8.40 5.94
CA LYS A 369 10.84 8.46 7.18
C LYS A 369 9.88 9.64 7.21
N PHE A 370 10.27 10.78 6.64
CA PHE A 370 9.48 12.01 6.70
C PHE A 370 8.83 12.37 5.36
N HIS A 371 9.25 11.73 4.27
CA HIS A 371 8.86 12.06 2.89
C HIS A 371 9.15 13.50 2.49
N ILE A 372 10.08 14.16 3.19
CA ILE A 372 10.46 15.56 2.95
C ILE A 372 11.63 15.61 1.99
N ALA A 373 11.60 16.51 1.01
CA ALA A 373 12.80 16.88 0.25
C ALA A 373 12.95 18.40 0.14
N SER A 374 14.16 18.84 -0.17
CA SER A 374 14.48 20.26 -0.25
C SER A 374 15.26 20.66 -1.50
N TYR A 375 15.17 21.93 -1.87
CA TYR A 375 15.99 22.50 -2.94
C TYR A 375 16.35 23.96 -2.71
N LEU A 376 17.46 24.35 -3.34
CA LEU A 376 17.92 25.72 -3.49
C LEU A 376 17.78 26.14 -4.95
N SER A 377 17.35 27.38 -5.15
CA SER A 377 17.07 27.94 -6.47
C SER A 377 17.56 29.37 -6.59
N LEU A 378 18.05 29.72 -7.78
CA LEU A 378 18.19 31.08 -8.27
C LEU A 378 16.86 31.47 -8.91
N LYS A 379 16.36 32.67 -8.61
CA LYS A 379 15.05 33.13 -9.06
C LYS A 379 15.18 34.43 -9.82
N LEU A 380 14.50 34.50 -10.95
CA LEU A 380 14.29 35.73 -11.71
C LEU A 380 12.80 36.05 -11.68
N ARG A 381 12.44 37.25 -11.26
CA ARG A 381 11.05 37.70 -11.20
C ARG A 381 10.89 39.02 -11.92
N TYR A 382 9.86 39.12 -12.75
CA TYR A 382 9.35 40.35 -13.30
C TYR A 382 7.97 40.65 -12.72
N MET A 383 7.71 41.92 -12.40
CA MET A 383 6.40 42.40 -11.96
C MET A 383 6.06 43.72 -12.63
N LEU A 384 4.89 43.78 -13.24
CA LEU A 384 4.28 45.02 -13.71
C LEU A 384 3.11 45.31 -12.80
N GLY A 385 3.23 46.34 -11.95
CA GLY A 385 2.21 46.57 -10.93
C GLY A 385 2.06 48.02 -10.53
N TYR A 386 0.81 48.41 -10.28
CA TYR A 386 0.51 49.63 -9.56
C TYR A 386 0.91 49.42 -8.11
N THR A 387 1.69 50.33 -7.55
CA THR A 387 2.17 50.27 -6.16
C THR A 387 1.96 51.62 -5.48
N PHE A 388 1.66 51.61 -4.18
CA PHE A 388 1.60 52.85 -3.39
C PHE A 388 2.98 53.50 -3.27
N ASP A 389 3.13 54.73 -3.75
CA ASP A 389 4.31 55.56 -3.53
C ASP A 389 4.16 56.30 -2.18
N TYR A 390 5.18 56.19 -1.31
CA TYR A 390 5.17 56.82 0.02
C TYR A 390 6.05 58.08 0.09
N ARG A 391 6.57 58.58 -1.05
CA ARG A 391 7.42 59.79 -1.06
C ARG A 391 6.69 61.08 -0.67
N ASN A 392 5.36 61.12 -0.76
CA ASN A 392 4.55 62.21 -0.27
C ASN A 392 3.62 61.71 0.84
N ASP A 393 3.97 62.00 2.10
CA ASP A 393 3.28 61.55 3.33
C ASP A 393 1.77 61.90 3.43
N SER A 394 1.20 62.60 2.45
CA SER A 394 -0.19 63.06 2.45
C SER A 394 -1.08 62.47 1.34
N ARG A 395 -0.55 61.75 0.34
CA ARG A 395 -1.37 61.07 -0.69
C ARG A 395 -0.80 59.72 -1.08
N LYS A 396 -1.60 58.66 -0.91
CA LYS A 396 -1.33 57.31 -1.41
C LYS A 396 -1.68 57.26 -2.90
N ASP A 397 -0.82 57.78 -3.74
CA ASP A 397 -1.02 57.68 -5.19
C ASP A 397 -0.52 56.33 -5.70
N TRP A 398 -1.33 55.68 -6.54
CA TRP A 398 -0.96 54.45 -7.23
C TRP A 398 -0.08 54.80 -8.42
N VAL A 399 1.18 54.37 -8.38
CA VAL A 399 2.15 54.59 -9.46
C VAL A 399 2.47 53.25 -10.11
N LEU A 400 2.52 53.23 -11.45
CA LEU A 400 2.89 52.05 -12.21
C LEU A 400 4.41 51.86 -12.16
N TYR A 401 4.85 50.68 -11.73
CA TYR A 401 6.26 50.31 -11.71
C TYR A 401 6.52 49.04 -12.52
N ASN A 402 7.75 48.96 -13.04
CA ASN A 402 8.34 47.77 -13.62
C ASN A 402 9.47 47.32 -12.70
N PHE A 403 9.33 46.14 -12.10
CA PHE A 403 10.35 45.59 -11.23
C PHE A 403 10.97 44.34 -11.86
N ILE A 404 12.30 44.25 -11.77
CA ILE A 404 13.07 43.06 -12.14
C ILE A 404 13.88 42.66 -10.92
N PHE A 405 13.59 41.49 -10.39
CA PHE A 405 14.18 40.95 -9.18
C PHE A 405 15.03 39.72 -9.50
N VAL A 406 16.22 39.68 -8.91
CA VAL A 406 17.05 38.47 -8.86
C VAL A 406 17.14 38.04 -7.41
N GLY A 407 16.95 36.74 -7.16
CA GLY A 407 16.82 36.24 -5.80
C GLY A 407 17.28 34.81 -5.62
N LEU A 408 17.26 34.37 -4.37
CA LEU A 408 17.48 33.00 -3.97
C LEU A 408 16.21 32.47 -3.30
N GLY A 409 15.90 31.19 -3.53
CA GLY A 409 14.80 30.51 -2.87
C GLY A 409 15.26 29.19 -2.28
N PHE A 410 14.84 28.95 -1.05
CA PHE A 410 14.90 27.65 -0.40
C PHE A 410 13.48 27.10 -0.30
N HIS A 411 13.25 25.83 -0.59
CA HIS A 411 11.93 25.21 -0.49
C HIS A 411 12.02 23.82 0.15
N PHE A 412 11.06 23.54 1.03
CA PHE A 412 10.78 22.22 1.60
C PHE A 412 9.47 21.72 0.99
N TRP A 413 9.41 20.44 0.64
CA TRP A 413 8.14 19.79 0.27
C TRP A 413 7.90 18.51 1.02
#